data_AF-A0A498JWU2-F1
#
_entry.id   AF-A0A498JWU2-F1
#
_cell.length_a   1.000
_cell.length_b   1.000
_cell.length_c   1.000
_cell.angle_alpha   90.00
_cell.angle_beta   90.00
_cell.angle_gamma   90.00
#
_symmetry.space_group_name_H-M   'P 1'
#
loop_
_entity.id
_entity.type
_entity.pdbx_description
1 polymer ?
#
loop_
_entity_poly.entity_id
_entity_poly.type
_entity_poly.pdbx_seq_one_letter_code
_entity_poly.pdbx_strand_id
1 'polypeptide(L)'
;MLAFSVCLGYAGHPFHTKQLPKFCCHAATPFKNKLHLFITTPLHRFLSLPILLKPEFQMADGTVNIIQSHQPWINYPNPNVNGFQNNPNSDPMPVENRFINLERSELSLWVEHISKQLIDDLPEPATAANTAANDTLQTSEDYFVPSSLSTDLNSPRKVPRRSYGEHELHELQRGNELQLLADNNNVRARGGNDMSKLDEHCLTLITLLFECAVAISVDNLPEAHWMLLKLTQMASPYGPSCAERVVAYFAKAMASRVINSWLGISSPLVNYKSVHRAFQVFNTISPFIKFAHFTSNQAILEAFHHHDMVHILDLDIMQGLQWPALFHILATRMEGPPHVRMTGMGTSSEILLETGKQLSSFARRLGLSFEFHPIVRKVGEVDASMVQVRRGETLAVHWLQHSLYDATGPDWKAMRFIEELAPRIITLVEQDMSHSGSFLDRFVGSLHYYSTMFDSLESYLPSDNPNRHKVEHCLFYREINNILAIGGPARSGEDKFRQWRSELGARSEFMQVGMSGNSMAQAQLILNMFPPTHGYSLVQGDGTIRLGWKDTSLYVASAWTCSHAS
;
A
#
# COMPACT_ATOMS: atom_id res chain seq x y z
N MET A 1 -46.03 11.53 25.88
CA MET A 1 -47.05 10.58 26.36
C MET A 1 -46.61 9.20 25.89
N LEU A 2 -46.15 8.22 26.66
CA LEU A 2 -45.92 7.99 28.11
C LEU A 2 -44.61 7.16 28.18
N ALA A 3 -43.55 7.50 28.93
CA ALA A 3 -43.38 7.45 30.39
C ALA A 3 -43.44 6.00 30.96
N PHE A 4 -42.30 5.40 31.32
CA PHE A 4 -41.65 5.37 32.66
C PHE A 4 -42.23 4.32 33.63
N SER A 5 -41.41 3.35 34.09
CA SER A 5 -41.32 2.77 35.47
C SER A 5 -40.79 1.33 35.46
N VAL A 6 -39.95 0.83 36.37
CA VAL A 6 -39.31 1.37 37.58
C VAL A 6 -38.11 0.46 37.90
N CYS A 7 -36.98 1.09 38.20
CA CYS A 7 -35.78 0.54 38.82
C CYS A 7 -35.93 0.53 40.35
N LEU A 8 -35.00 -0.13 41.05
CA LEU A 8 -34.66 -0.03 42.49
C LEU A 8 -35.31 -1.06 43.45
N GLY A 9 -34.59 -1.64 44.41
CA GLY A 9 -33.25 -1.26 44.85
C GLY A 9 -32.63 -2.16 45.91
N TYR A 10 -31.35 -1.87 46.10
CA TYR A 10 -30.44 -2.28 47.17
C TYR A 10 -31.00 -2.05 48.58
N ALA A 11 -30.53 -2.87 49.52
CA ALA A 11 -29.84 -2.39 50.73
C ALA A 11 -29.09 -3.53 51.45
N GLY A 12 -27.82 -3.31 51.82
CA GLY A 12 -27.17 -4.02 52.94
C GLY A 12 -25.65 -4.28 52.80
N HIS A 13 -24.85 -3.38 53.37
CA HIS A 13 -23.41 -3.47 53.69
C HIS A 13 -23.00 -4.68 54.58
N PRO A 14 -21.71 -4.88 54.99
CA PRO A 14 -20.39 -4.55 54.39
C PRO A 14 -19.41 -5.76 54.40
N PHE A 15 -18.26 -5.73 53.71
CA PHE A 15 -16.93 -6.20 54.22
C PHE A 15 -15.81 -6.03 53.16
N HIS A 16 -14.57 -6.11 53.66
CA HIS A 16 -13.31 -5.48 53.26
C HIS A 16 -12.49 -6.08 52.08
N THR A 17 -11.74 -5.19 51.40
CA THR A 17 -10.39 -5.37 50.75
C THR A 17 -10.30 -6.24 49.49
N LYS A 18 -9.63 -5.89 48.36
CA LYS A 18 -8.40 -5.12 48.08
C LYS A 18 -8.47 -4.42 46.70
N GLN A 19 -7.59 -3.43 46.54
CA GLN A 19 -7.40 -2.49 45.42
C GLN A 19 -7.11 -3.11 44.04
N LEU A 20 -7.74 -2.54 42.99
CA LEU A 20 -7.22 -2.44 41.61
C LEU A 20 -7.61 -1.05 41.04
N PRO A 21 -6.74 -0.38 40.27
CA PRO A 21 -6.87 1.05 40.00
C PRO A 21 -7.89 1.40 38.92
N LYS A 22 -8.66 2.45 39.21
CA LYS A 22 -9.51 3.19 38.28
C LYS A 22 -8.66 3.79 37.15
N PHE A 23 -8.97 3.46 35.90
CA PHE A 23 -8.66 4.34 34.78
C PHE A 23 -9.93 5.05 34.32
N CYS A 24 -9.84 6.38 34.29
CA CYS A 24 -10.91 7.31 34.04
C CYS A 24 -11.53 7.15 32.65
N CYS A 25 -12.84 6.97 32.61
CA CYS A 25 -13.67 7.43 31.50
C CYS A 25 -13.67 8.96 31.48
N HIS A 26 -12.81 9.58 30.66
CA HIS A 26 -12.92 10.97 30.21
C HIS A 26 -12.26 11.09 28.82
N ALA A 27 -12.93 10.55 27.79
CA ALA A 27 -12.51 10.73 26.40
C ALA A 27 -13.72 10.66 25.46
N ALA A 28 -14.76 11.46 25.73
CA ALA A 28 -15.93 11.57 24.84
C ALA A 28 -16.29 13.03 24.48
N THR A 29 -15.37 13.96 24.68
CA THR A 29 -15.54 15.39 24.38
C THR A 29 -14.60 15.98 23.32
N PRO A 30 -13.50 15.34 22.86
CA PRO A 30 -12.69 15.92 21.77
C PRO A 30 -13.18 15.57 20.36
N PHE A 31 -14.24 14.75 20.20
CA PHE A 31 -14.68 14.24 18.89
C PHE A 31 -15.52 15.24 18.07
N LYS A 32 -16.30 16.13 18.71
CA LYS A 32 -17.03 17.20 17.97
C LYS A 32 -16.10 18.30 17.45
N ASN A 33 -15.04 18.64 18.19
CA ASN A 33 -14.15 19.75 17.80
C ASN A 33 -13.08 19.36 16.76
N LYS A 34 -12.76 18.07 16.60
CA LYS A 34 -11.83 17.61 15.54
C LYS A 34 -12.51 17.32 14.20
N LEU A 35 -13.82 17.05 14.19
CA LEU A 35 -14.59 16.92 12.95
C LEU A 35 -14.95 18.31 12.37
N HIS A 36 -15.29 19.29 13.22
CA HIS A 36 -15.60 20.67 12.77
C HIS A 36 -14.38 21.43 12.19
N LEU A 37 -13.15 21.08 12.60
CA LEU A 37 -11.92 21.69 12.07
C LEU A 37 -11.53 21.10 10.69
N PHE A 38 -12.01 19.91 10.33
CA PHE A 38 -11.84 19.33 9.00
C PHE A 38 -12.92 19.79 8.00
N ILE A 39 -14.07 20.27 8.47
CA ILE A 39 -15.25 20.57 7.64
C ILE A 39 -15.34 22.06 7.19
N THR A 40 -14.59 22.99 7.78
CA THR A 40 -14.76 24.44 7.49
C THR A 40 -13.63 25.13 6.72
N THR A 41 -12.69 24.39 6.11
CA THR A 41 -11.62 25.00 5.29
C THR A 41 -11.95 24.87 3.79
N PRO A 42 -12.20 25.98 3.05
CA PRO A 42 -12.56 25.90 1.63
C PRO A 42 -11.38 25.46 0.75
N LEU A 43 -11.67 24.54 -0.17
CA LEU A 43 -10.73 23.82 -1.05
C LEU A 43 -10.14 24.65 -2.22
N HIS A 44 -9.90 25.95 -2.04
CA HIS A 44 -9.29 26.80 -3.09
C HIS A 44 -8.04 27.57 -2.64
N ARG A 45 -7.31 27.06 -1.62
CA ARG A 45 -6.02 27.61 -1.16
C ARG A 45 -4.90 26.58 -1.01
N PHE A 46 -4.89 25.51 -1.80
CA PHE A 46 -3.77 24.56 -1.84
C PHE A 46 -2.95 24.55 -3.15
N LEU A 47 -3.20 25.49 -4.06
CA LEU A 47 -2.34 25.73 -5.22
C LEU A 47 -2.06 27.24 -5.32
N SER A 48 -0.77 27.58 -5.49
CA SER A 48 -0.16 28.91 -5.73
C SER A 48 0.59 29.62 -4.57
N LEU A 49 1.87 29.21 -4.43
CA LEU A 49 3.08 30.03 -4.13
C LEU A 49 3.36 30.54 -2.67
N PRO A 50 4.64 30.83 -2.35
CA PRO A 50 5.37 30.35 -1.17
C PRO A 50 5.37 31.37 -0.02
N ILE A 51 5.73 30.97 1.21
CA ILE A 51 6.50 31.77 2.19
C ILE A 51 6.78 30.97 3.48
N LEU A 52 8.00 31.16 3.96
CA LEU A 52 8.58 30.76 5.25
C LEU A 52 7.68 31.03 6.47
N LEU A 53 7.81 30.20 7.50
CA LEU A 53 7.64 30.63 8.89
C LEU A 53 8.82 30.13 9.73
N LYS A 54 9.72 31.07 10.08
CA LYS A 54 10.51 30.97 11.31
C LYS A 54 9.61 31.37 12.50
N PRO A 55 9.86 30.83 13.71
CA PRO A 55 9.10 31.15 14.91
C PRO A 55 9.72 32.34 15.66
N GLU A 56 8.90 33.17 16.31
CA GLU A 56 9.36 34.10 17.35
C GLU A 56 8.40 34.19 18.53
N PHE A 57 8.96 34.02 19.73
CA PHE A 57 8.91 34.91 20.90
C PHE A 57 10.18 34.52 21.71
N GLN A 58 11.05 35.37 22.28
CA GLN A 58 11.03 36.78 22.63
C GLN A 58 12.50 37.25 22.91
N MET A 59 12.85 38.47 22.47
CA MET A 59 13.84 39.43 23.02
C MET A 59 15.19 38.94 23.60
N ALA A 60 16.27 39.17 22.84
CA ALA A 60 17.52 39.75 23.35
C ALA A 60 18.24 40.52 22.22
N ASP A 61 18.68 41.73 22.57
CA ASP A 61 19.34 42.81 21.83
C ASP A 61 20.24 42.46 20.61
N GLY A 62 20.23 43.33 19.57
CA GLY A 62 21.32 43.37 18.57
C GLY A 62 20.97 43.66 17.11
N THR A 63 20.63 44.92 16.79
CA THR A 63 20.94 45.66 15.53
C THR A 63 21.24 44.94 14.19
N VAL A 64 20.38 45.26 13.19
CA VAL A 64 20.71 45.96 11.91
C VAL A 64 20.96 45.19 10.58
N ASN A 65 20.19 45.66 9.57
CA ASN A 65 20.41 45.80 8.12
C ASN A 65 19.79 44.83 7.09
N ILE A 66 18.97 45.47 6.24
CA ILE A 66 18.23 45.02 5.05
C ILE A 66 19.11 45.25 3.80
N ILE A 67 19.21 44.27 2.90
CA ILE A 67 19.58 44.49 1.49
C ILE A 67 18.75 43.57 0.57
N GLN A 68 18.11 44.16 -0.44
CA GLN A 68 17.46 43.52 -1.59
C GLN A 68 18.49 43.23 -2.71
N SER A 69 18.24 42.23 -3.57
CA SER A 69 18.60 42.38 -5.00
C SER A 69 17.89 41.39 -5.94
N HIS A 70 17.43 41.93 -7.05
CA HIS A 70 16.93 41.31 -8.28
C HIS A 70 18.05 40.74 -9.19
N GLN A 71 17.60 39.88 -10.13
CA GLN A 71 18.06 39.64 -11.53
C GLN A 71 18.94 38.42 -11.89
N PRO A 72 18.70 37.80 -13.07
CA PRO A 72 19.38 36.60 -13.58
C PRO A 72 20.57 36.94 -14.50
N TRP A 73 21.54 36.04 -14.54
CA TRP A 73 22.84 36.21 -15.21
C TRP A 73 22.78 36.02 -16.74
N ILE A 74 23.54 36.88 -17.43
CA ILE A 74 23.77 36.98 -18.87
C ILE A 74 24.98 36.11 -19.28
N ASN A 75 24.89 35.54 -20.50
CA ASN A 75 25.92 34.80 -21.25
C ASN A 75 27.22 35.57 -21.51
N TYR A 76 28.33 34.84 -21.67
CA TYR A 76 29.57 35.29 -22.33
C TYR A 76 30.00 34.27 -23.42
N PRO A 77 30.84 34.64 -24.39
CA PRO A 77 30.63 34.34 -25.80
C PRO A 77 31.60 33.31 -26.38
N ASN A 78 31.18 32.77 -27.52
CA ASN A 78 31.91 31.85 -28.40
C ASN A 78 33.02 32.58 -29.19
N PRO A 79 33.97 31.85 -29.80
CA PRO A 79 34.24 32.17 -31.21
C PRO A 79 34.44 30.96 -32.15
N ASN A 80 33.86 31.15 -33.35
CA ASN A 80 34.24 30.65 -34.67
C ASN A 80 33.96 29.20 -35.05
N VAL A 81 33.09 29.00 -36.05
CA VAL A 81 33.45 28.61 -37.44
C VAL A 81 32.29 29.00 -38.40
N ASN A 82 32.67 29.58 -39.55
CA ASN A 82 31.90 29.95 -40.74
C ASN A 82 30.97 28.83 -41.24
N GLY A 83 29.81 29.00 -41.86
CA GLY A 83 29.16 30.12 -42.56
C GLY A 83 28.51 29.54 -43.83
N PHE A 84 27.20 29.76 -44.05
CA PHE A 84 26.54 29.82 -45.37
C PHE A 84 25.11 30.38 -45.21
N GLN A 85 24.79 31.38 -46.05
CA GLN A 85 23.51 32.08 -46.13
C GLN A 85 22.51 31.34 -47.05
N ASN A 86 21.21 31.32 -46.73
CA ASN A 86 20.19 32.05 -47.51
C ASN A 86 18.72 31.82 -47.07
N ASN A 87 18.08 32.97 -46.84
CA ASN A 87 16.67 33.38 -46.99
C ASN A 87 15.52 32.90 -46.06
N PRO A 88 14.57 33.82 -45.74
CA PRO A 88 13.56 33.67 -44.70
C PRO A 88 12.17 33.32 -45.26
N ASN A 89 11.41 32.52 -44.51
CA ASN A 89 9.94 32.58 -44.42
C ASN A 89 9.45 31.43 -43.54
N SER A 90 9.08 31.74 -42.29
CA SER A 90 7.93 31.14 -41.59
C SER A 90 7.93 31.62 -40.14
N ASP A 91 6.91 32.39 -39.77
CA ASP A 91 6.54 32.70 -38.39
C ASP A 91 6.37 31.41 -37.57
N PRO A 92 6.91 31.31 -36.34
CA PRO A 92 6.45 30.32 -35.39
C PRO A 92 5.25 30.87 -34.60
N MET A 93 4.10 30.24 -34.83
CA MET A 93 2.92 30.35 -33.96
C MET A 93 3.24 29.85 -32.54
N PRO A 94 2.59 30.41 -31.50
CA PRO A 94 2.79 29.98 -30.13
C PRO A 94 2.20 28.57 -29.91
N VAL A 95 3.00 27.66 -29.36
CA VAL A 95 2.52 26.37 -28.86
C VAL A 95 1.75 26.64 -27.57
N GLU A 96 0.43 26.69 -27.72
CA GLU A 96 -0.53 26.79 -26.64
C GLU A 96 -0.48 25.49 -25.82
N ASN A 97 0.03 25.57 -24.59
CA ASN A 97 -0.05 24.53 -23.58
C ASN A 97 -1.53 24.19 -23.32
N ARG A 98 -2.02 23.11 -23.92
CA ARG A 98 -3.30 22.50 -23.55
C ARG A 98 -3.05 21.25 -22.72
N PHE A 99 -2.94 21.45 -21.42
CA PHE A 99 -3.24 20.44 -20.43
C PHE A 99 -4.36 20.94 -19.53
N ILE A 100 -5.30 20.04 -19.23
CA ILE A 100 -6.02 19.80 -17.97
C ILE A 100 -7.43 19.30 -18.33
N ASN A 101 -7.57 17.97 -18.34
CA ASN A 101 -8.74 17.22 -17.87
C ASN A 101 -8.38 15.74 -18.05
N LEU A 102 -7.64 15.20 -17.08
CA LEU A 102 -7.38 13.77 -16.96
C LEU A 102 -8.23 13.30 -15.79
N GLU A 103 -9.28 12.53 -16.08
CA GLU A 103 -10.23 12.07 -15.07
C GLU A 103 -9.55 11.04 -14.16
N ARG A 104 -9.61 11.28 -12.84
CA ARG A 104 -9.32 10.28 -11.80
C ARG A 104 -10.16 9.01 -12.08
N SER A 105 -9.69 7.85 -11.60
CA SER A 105 -10.47 6.59 -11.69
C SER A 105 -11.93 6.83 -11.31
N GLU A 106 -12.89 6.52 -12.21
CA GLU A 106 -14.33 6.74 -11.99
C GLU A 106 -14.76 6.16 -10.64
N LEU A 107 -14.29 4.96 -10.31
CA LEU A 107 -14.54 4.30 -9.04
C LEU A 107 -13.95 5.05 -7.85
N SER A 108 -12.74 5.61 -7.98
CA SER A 108 -12.10 6.34 -6.88
C SER A 108 -12.77 7.69 -6.62
N LEU A 109 -13.12 8.42 -7.68
CA LEU A 109 -13.93 9.65 -7.59
C LEU A 109 -15.28 9.37 -6.95
N TRP A 110 -15.87 8.27 -7.34
CA TRP A 110 -17.19 7.90 -6.90
C TRP A 110 -17.19 7.38 -5.47
N VAL A 111 -16.17 6.63 -5.03
CA VAL A 111 -15.95 6.33 -3.60
C VAL A 111 -15.76 7.62 -2.80
N GLU A 112 -15.04 8.61 -3.35
CA GLU A 112 -14.84 9.92 -2.69
C GLU A 112 -16.16 10.67 -2.54
N HIS A 113 -17.00 10.64 -3.59
CA HIS A 113 -18.32 11.27 -3.60
C HIS A 113 -19.27 10.63 -2.60
N ILE A 114 -19.39 9.30 -2.61
CA ILE A 114 -20.26 8.55 -1.68
C ILE A 114 -19.78 8.72 -0.24
N SER A 115 -18.47 8.70 0.01
CA SER A 115 -17.92 8.97 1.34
C SER A 115 -18.33 10.36 1.86
N LYS A 116 -18.32 11.39 0.99
CA LYS A 116 -18.76 12.74 1.37
C LYS A 116 -20.25 12.79 1.68
N GLN A 117 -21.09 12.20 0.83
CA GLN A 117 -22.55 12.15 1.06
C GLN A 117 -22.91 11.44 2.37
N LEU A 118 -22.28 10.29 2.64
CA LEU A 118 -22.53 9.53 3.87
C LEU A 118 -22.04 10.25 5.14
N ILE A 119 -21.03 11.11 5.05
CA ILE A 119 -20.57 11.95 6.16
C ILE A 119 -21.58 13.07 6.45
N ASP A 120 -22.16 13.65 5.42
CA ASP A 120 -23.12 14.76 5.54
C ASP A 120 -24.49 14.31 6.11
N ASP A 121 -24.84 13.02 5.98
CA ASP A 121 -26.11 12.43 6.46
C ASP A 121 -26.07 11.95 7.93
N LEU A 122 -24.97 12.15 8.68
CA LEU A 122 -24.88 11.75 10.09
C LEU A 122 -25.60 12.75 11.02
N PRO A 123 -26.55 12.31 11.89
CA PRO A 123 -27.29 13.23 12.76
C PRO A 123 -26.45 13.80 13.92
N GLU A 124 -26.59 15.10 14.18
CA GLU A 124 -26.05 15.82 15.35
C GLU A 124 -26.59 15.20 16.66
N PRO A 125 -25.73 14.80 17.64
CA PRO A 125 -26.23 14.18 18.86
C PRO A 125 -26.80 15.21 19.83
N ALA A 126 -28.07 14.97 20.19
CA ALA A 126 -28.79 15.61 21.28
C ALA A 126 -28.37 15.06 22.66
N THR A 127 -28.50 15.92 23.67
CA THR A 127 -28.04 15.79 25.06
C THR A 127 -28.70 14.66 25.88
N ALA A 128 -27.89 14.02 26.72
CA ALA A 128 -28.19 12.83 27.53
C ALA A 128 -29.02 13.06 28.81
N ALA A 129 -29.79 12.04 29.22
CA ALA A 129 -30.20 11.77 30.61
C ALA A 129 -30.55 10.27 30.86
N ASN A 130 -29.70 9.56 31.65
CA ASN A 130 -29.97 8.75 32.87
C ASN A 130 -31.24 7.81 32.94
N THR A 131 -31.29 6.54 33.41
CA THR A 131 -30.41 5.55 34.11
C THR A 131 -31.09 4.15 34.20
N ALA A 132 -30.29 3.06 34.24
CA ALA A 132 -30.37 1.75 34.97
C ALA A 132 -31.69 0.91 35.11
N ALA A 133 -31.68 -0.40 34.73
CA ALA A 133 -31.54 -1.65 35.56
C ALA A 133 -32.89 -2.25 36.08
N ASN A 134 -33.19 -3.56 36.23
CA ASN A 134 -32.44 -4.83 36.32
C ASN A 134 -33.38 -6.08 36.17
N ASP A 135 -32.78 -7.24 35.84
CA ASP A 135 -32.98 -8.66 36.30
C ASP A 135 -34.38 -9.32 36.41
N THR A 136 -34.61 -10.64 36.19
CA THR A 136 -33.87 -11.79 36.75
C THR A 136 -34.31 -13.17 36.17
N LEU A 137 -33.36 -14.13 36.14
CA LEU A 137 -33.39 -15.59 36.51
C LEU A 137 -34.23 -16.66 35.77
N GLN A 138 -33.58 -17.74 35.27
CA GLN A 138 -33.47 -19.08 35.94
C GLN A 138 -32.81 -20.18 35.07
N THR A 139 -31.79 -20.85 35.66
CA THR A 139 -31.41 -22.30 35.68
C THR A 139 -31.32 -23.11 34.36
N SER A 140 -30.37 -24.00 34.10
CA SER A 140 -29.67 -24.96 34.97
C SER A 140 -28.37 -25.49 34.32
N GLU A 141 -27.49 -26.02 35.18
CA GLU A 141 -26.22 -26.70 34.91
C GLU A 141 -26.39 -28.08 34.22
N ASP A 142 -25.40 -28.52 33.43
CA ASP A 142 -24.63 -29.75 33.72
C ASP A 142 -23.53 -30.06 32.67
N TYR A 143 -22.38 -30.50 33.18
CA TYR A 143 -21.16 -30.93 32.49
C TYR A 143 -21.23 -32.42 32.07
N PHE A 144 -20.73 -32.81 30.88
CA PHE A 144 -19.67 -33.84 30.69
C PHE A 144 -19.40 -34.18 29.19
N VAL A 145 -18.16 -34.58 28.91
CA VAL A 145 -17.50 -35.00 27.64
C VAL A 145 -16.67 -36.27 28.01
N PRO A 146 -16.13 -37.18 27.15
CA PRO A 146 -16.35 -37.63 25.75
C PRO A 146 -16.38 -39.19 25.51
N SER A 147 -16.51 -39.55 24.22
CA SER A 147 -15.78 -40.60 23.45
C SER A 147 -16.28 -42.06 23.27
N SER A 148 -16.45 -42.39 21.97
CA SER A 148 -16.17 -43.63 21.22
C SER A 148 -16.92 -44.94 21.49
N LEU A 149 -17.53 -45.51 20.44
CA LEU A 149 -17.20 -46.83 19.86
C LEU A 149 -17.86 -47.02 18.48
N SER A 150 -17.09 -47.61 17.59
CA SER A 150 -17.36 -47.98 16.19
C SER A 150 -17.80 -49.45 16.06
N THR A 151 -18.72 -49.77 15.15
CA THR A 151 -18.56 -50.76 14.03
C THR A 151 -19.79 -50.91 13.13
N ASP A 152 -19.55 -50.71 11.82
CA ASP A 152 -19.98 -51.41 10.58
C ASP A 152 -21.38 -52.02 10.36
N LEU A 153 -22.01 -51.68 9.21
CA LEU A 153 -22.05 -52.54 7.99
C LEU A 153 -22.82 -51.94 6.78
N ASN A 154 -22.16 -52.03 5.62
CA ASN A 154 -22.63 -52.26 4.24
C ASN A 154 -23.12 -51.15 3.27
N SER A 155 -22.39 -51.10 2.14
CA SER A 155 -22.61 -50.42 0.84
C SER A 155 -23.44 -51.29 -0.13
N PRO A 156 -23.92 -50.77 -1.29
CA PRO A 156 -23.26 -51.17 -2.55
C PRO A 156 -23.18 -50.14 -3.72
N ARG A 157 -22.00 -50.17 -4.38
CA ARG A 157 -21.68 -50.28 -5.84
C ARG A 157 -21.82 -49.11 -6.85
N LYS A 158 -20.72 -48.98 -7.63
CA LYS A 158 -20.49 -48.21 -8.89
C LYS A 158 -20.60 -49.10 -10.14
N VAL A 159 -20.91 -48.51 -11.31
CA VAL A 159 -20.61 -49.03 -12.68
C VAL A 159 -20.41 -47.83 -13.67
N PRO A 160 -19.91 -47.98 -14.93
CA PRO A 160 -18.70 -47.28 -15.39
C PRO A 160 -18.86 -46.44 -16.70
N ARG A 161 -17.79 -45.72 -17.06
CA ARG A 161 -17.56 -45.05 -18.36
C ARG A 161 -17.36 -46.04 -19.51
N ARG A 162 -17.80 -45.65 -20.71
CA ARG A 162 -17.36 -46.21 -22.01
C ARG A 162 -16.71 -45.13 -22.88
N SER A 163 -15.69 -45.55 -23.61
CA SER A 163 -14.96 -44.84 -24.67
C SER A 163 -15.10 -45.63 -25.97
N TYR A 164 -15.25 -44.93 -27.08
CA TYR A 164 -15.04 -45.29 -28.50
C TYR A 164 -15.00 -43.91 -29.21
N GLY A 165 -14.18 -43.57 -30.20
CA GLY A 165 -13.22 -44.24 -31.09
C GLY A 165 -12.95 -43.21 -32.21
N GLU A 166 -11.73 -43.21 -32.75
CA GLU A 166 -11.14 -42.25 -33.69
C GLU A 166 -11.88 -42.09 -35.04
N HIS A 167 -11.68 -40.95 -35.74
CA HIS A 167 -11.33 -40.89 -37.17
C HIS A 167 -10.90 -39.47 -37.61
N GLU A 168 -9.62 -39.40 -37.99
CA GLU A 168 -9.02 -38.73 -39.16
C GLU A 168 -8.97 -37.21 -39.39
N LEU A 169 -7.79 -36.85 -39.93
CA LEU A 169 -7.15 -35.57 -40.23
C LEU A 169 -7.62 -34.98 -41.58
N HIS A 170 -7.59 -33.65 -41.73
CA HIS A 170 -6.86 -33.00 -42.84
C HIS A 170 -6.67 -31.48 -42.65
N GLU A 171 -5.52 -31.01 -43.13
CA GLU A 171 -4.90 -29.68 -43.06
C GLU A 171 -5.57 -28.59 -43.93
N LEU A 172 -5.33 -27.29 -43.58
CA LEU A 172 -5.00 -26.11 -44.42
C LEU A 172 -5.45 -24.81 -43.69
N GLN A 173 -4.58 -23.99 -43.07
CA GLN A 173 -3.63 -23.00 -43.61
C GLN A 173 -4.25 -21.62 -43.96
N ARG A 174 -3.77 -20.59 -43.23
CA ARG A 174 -3.66 -19.13 -43.51
C ARG A 174 -4.89 -18.28 -43.92
N GLY A 175 -5.14 -17.27 -43.09
CA GLY A 175 -5.05 -15.84 -43.47
C GLY A 175 -6.28 -15.17 -44.09
N ASN A 176 -6.89 -14.23 -43.36
CA ASN A 176 -6.87 -12.80 -43.70
C ASN A 176 -7.76 -11.97 -42.75
N GLU A 177 -7.20 -10.86 -42.27
CA GLU A 177 -7.89 -9.69 -41.72
C GLU A 177 -8.66 -8.93 -42.80
N LEU A 178 -9.48 -7.98 -42.34
CA LEU A 178 -10.29 -6.97 -43.06
C LEU A 178 -11.72 -7.41 -43.40
N GLN A 179 -12.68 -7.04 -42.54
CA GLN A 179 -13.93 -6.35 -42.94
C GLN A 179 -14.85 -6.06 -41.72
N LEU A 180 -14.51 -5.14 -40.81
CA LEU A 180 -15.50 -4.56 -39.87
C LEU A 180 -15.18 -3.08 -39.61
N LEU A 181 -15.26 -2.26 -40.66
CA LEU A 181 -15.35 -0.81 -40.58
C LEU A 181 -16.39 -0.34 -41.60
N ALA A 182 -17.66 -0.47 -41.25
CA ALA A 182 -18.78 0.32 -41.80
C ALA A 182 -20.06 -0.16 -41.12
N ASP A 183 -20.46 0.52 -40.06
CA ASP A 183 -21.86 0.92 -39.83
C ASP A 183 -21.92 1.71 -38.52
N ASN A 184 -21.58 2.98 -38.64
CA ASN A 184 -21.78 3.96 -37.58
C ASN A 184 -22.26 5.24 -38.26
N ASN A 185 -23.58 5.44 -38.32
CA ASN A 185 -24.23 6.74 -38.44
C ASN A 185 -25.76 6.56 -38.42
N ASN A 186 -26.34 6.52 -37.22
CA ASN A 186 -27.56 7.24 -36.85
C ASN A 186 -28.01 6.81 -35.46
N VAL A 187 -27.78 7.65 -34.46
CA VAL A 187 -28.81 8.27 -33.59
C VAL A 187 -28.06 9.16 -32.59
N ARG A 188 -28.11 10.47 -32.82
CA ARG A 188 -27.95 11.48 -31.76
C ARG A 188 -29.34 11.96 -31.34
N ALA A 189 -29.44 12.31 -30.07
CA ALA A 189 -30.50 13.05 -29.37
C ALA A 189 -31.63 12.23 -28.71
N ARG A 190 -31.36 11.81 -27.47
CA ARG A 190 -32.30 11.98 -26.34
C ARG A 190 -31.49 12.04 -25.04
N GLY A 191 -31.47 13.22 -24.41
CA GLY A 191 -30.97 13.41 -23.05
C GLY A 191 -32.05 13.03 -22.04
N GLY A 192 -31.62 12.42 -20.93
CA GLY A 192 -32.47 12.05 -19.79
C GLY A 192 -31.92 10.85 -19.01
N ASN A 193 -30.97 11.11 -18.13
CA ASN A 193 -30.67 10.42 -16.87
C ASN A 193 -31.14 8.95 -16.72
N ASP A 194 -30.58 8.03 -17.51
CA ASP A 194 -30.74 6.59 -17.33
C ASP A 194 -29.36 6.04 -16.94
N MET A 195 -29.12 5.98 -15.63
CA MET A 195 -27.93 5.35 -15.07
C MET A 195 -27.96 3.87 -15.47
N SER A 196 -26.86 3.33 -15.98
CA SER A 196 -26.91 1.95 -16.47
C SER A 196 -27.24 1.01 -15.31
N LYS A 197 -27.98 -0.09 -15.55
CA LYS A 197 -28.29 -1.08 -14.49
C LYS A 197 -27.04 -1.60 -13.77
N LEU A 198 -25.89 -1.56 -14.45
CA LEU A 198 -24.59 -1.92 -13.90
C LEU A 198 -24.12 -0.89 -12.85
N ASP A 199 -24.34 0.40 -13.12
CA ASP A 199 -23.98 1.50 -12.21
C ASP A 199 -24.87 1.49 -10.96
N GLU A 200 -26.17 1.21 -11.09
CA GLU A 200 -27.09 1.06 -9.97
C GLU A 200 -26.74 -0.15 -9.08
N HIS A 201 -26.34 -1.27 -9.70
CA HIS A 201 -25.85 -2.43 -8.97
C HIS A 201 -24.57 -2.12 -8.19
N CYS A 202 -23.61 -1.44 -8.84
CA CYS A 202 -22.38 -1.01 -8.18
C CYS A 202 -22.69 -0.06 -7.02
N LEU A 203 -23.55 0.95 -7.20
CA LEU A 203 -24.01 1.87 -6.15
C LEU A 203 -24.53 1.11 -4.93
N THR A 204 -25.39 0.12 -5.17
CA THR A 204 -25.97 -0.69 -4.11
C THR A 204 -24.88 -1.46 -3.34
N LEU A 205 -23.93 -2.07 -4.06
CA LEU A 205 -22.82 -2.82 -3.46
C LEU A 205 -21.95 -1.94 -2.58
N ILE A 206 -21.58 -0.75 -3.05
CA ILE A 206 -20.70 0.16 -2.31
C ILE A 206 -21.43 0.77 -1.11
N THR A 207 -22.68 1.21 -1.28
CA THR A 207 -23.48 1.74 -0.17
C THR A 207 -23.58 0.73 0.96
N LEU A 208 -23.92 -0.52 0.64
CA LEU A 208 -23.98 -1.61 1.61
C LEU A 208 -22.61 -1.93 2.24
N LEU A 209 -21.52 -1.79 1.48
CA LEU A 209 -20.16 -1.95 2.00
C LEU A 209 -19.83 -0.89 3.06
N PHE A 210 -20.20 0.37 2.81
CA PHE A 210 -20.02 1.47 3.76
C PHE A 210 -20.89 1.32 5.00
N GLU A 211 -22.18 1.01 4.84
CA GLU A 211 -23.09 0.72 5.95
C GLU A 211 -22.53 -0.40 6.83
N CYS A 212 -22.02 -1.47 6.22
CA CYS A 212 -21.36 -2.56 6.93
C CYS A 212 -20.12 -2.08 7.70
N ALA A 213 -19.28 -1.25 7.08
CA ALA A 213 -18.10 -0.70 7.75
C ALA A 213 -18.48 0.17 8.96
N VAL A 214 -19.55 0.97 8.85
CA VAL A 214 -20.09 1.76 9.96
C VAL A 214 -20.58 0.82 11.07
N ALA A 215 -21.38 -0.20 10.75
CA ALA A 215 -21.85 -1.18 11.74
C ALA A 215 -20.70 -1.87 12.49
N ILE A 216 -19.63 -2.25 11.79
CA ILE A 216 -18.41 -2.80 12.42
C ILE A 216 -17.74 -1.77 13.33
N SER A 217 -17.68 -0.50 12.92
CA SER A 217 -17.00 0.55 13.69
C SER A 217 -17.67 0.86 15.03
N VAL A 218 -19.00 0.67 15.10
CA VAL A 218 -19.81 0.85 16.32
C VAL A 218 -20.10 -0.46 17.04
N ASP A 219 -19.38 -1.54 16.69
CA ASP A 219 -19.49 -2.88 17.29
C ASP A 219 -20.88 -3.55 17.15
N ASN A 220 -21.68 -3.12 16.16
CA ASN A 220 -22.92 -3.80 15.80
C ASN A 220 -22.64 -4.99 14.87
N LEU A 221 -21.97 -6.00 15.42
CA LEU A 221 -21.52 -7.19 14.69
C LEU A 221 -22.65 -8.05 14.09
N PRO A 222 -23.83 -8.22 14.75
CA PRO A 222 -24.94 -8.97 14.14
C PRO A 222 -25.44 -8.34 12.83
N GLU A 223 -25.62 -7.01 12.83
CA GLU A 223 -26.06 -6.27 11.64
C GLU A 223 -24.99 -6.30 10.54
N ALA A 224 -23.73 -6.05 10.91
CA ALA A 224 -22.61 -6.17 9.99
C ALA A 224 -22.54 -7.56 9.34
N HIS A 225 -22.71 -8.62 10.13
CA HIS A 225 -22.72 -9.99 9.63
C HIS A 225 -23.85 -10.23 8.62
N TRP A 226 -25.06 -9.74 8.88
CA TRP A 226 -26.17 -9.84 7.95
C TRP A 226 -25.88 -9.12 6.62
N MET A 227 -25.37 -7.89 6.68
CA MET A 227 -24.96 -7.14 5.48
C MET A 227 -23.84 -7.87 4.69
N LEU A 228 -22.89 -8.49 5.38
CA LEU A 228 -21.82 -9.27 4.75
C LEU A 228 -22.34 -10.51 4.03
N LEU A 229 -23.35 -11.19 4.58
CA LEU A 229 -24.01 -12.31 3.88
C LEU A 229 -24.65 -11.82 2.58
N LYS A 230 -25.28 -10.65 2.59
CA LYS A 230 -25.85 -10.04 1.38
C LYS A 230 -24.75 -9.63 0.38
N LEU A 231 -23.69 -8.96 0.83
CA LEU A 231 -22.56 -8.56 -0.02
C LEU A 231 -21.89 -9.77 -0.69
N THR A 232 -21.66 -10.84 0.06
CA THR A 232 -21.01 -12.06 -0.47
C THR A 232 -21.88 -12.86 -1.44
N GLN A 233 -23.20 -12.63 -1.46
CA GLN A 233 -24.10 -13.17 -2.47
C GLN A 233 -24.17 -12.30 -3.74
N MET A 234 -23.95 -10.99 -3.60
CA MET A 234 -24.10 -10.02 -4.69
C MET A 234 -22.79 -9.74 -5.43
N ALA A 235 -21.63 -9.86 -4.79
CA ALA A 235 -20.34 -9.50 -5.35
C ALA A 235 -19.43 -10.72 -5.61
N SER A 236 -18.80 -10.76 -6.79
CA SER A 236 -17.88 -11.81 -7.19
C SER A 236 -16.44 -11.31 -7.38
N PRO A 237 -15.41 -12.04 -6.92
CA PRO A 237 -14.01 -11.75 -7.26
C PRO A 237 -13.68 -12.05 -8.74
N TYR A 238 -14.63 -12.63 -9.49
CA TYR A 238 -14.56 -12.85 -10.93
C TYR A 238 -15.55 -11.96 -11.69
N GLY A 239 -16.17 -10.99 -11.00
CA GLY A 239 -17.08 -10.04 -11.61
C GLY A 239 -16.42 -9.28 -12.77
N PRO A 240 -17.20 -8.92 -13.81
CA PRO A 240 -16.68 -8.15 -14.93
C PRO A 240 -16.36 -6.70 -14.53
N SER A 241 -17.01 -6.17 -13.48
CA SER A 241 -16.77 -4.83 -12.95
C SER A 241 -15.64 -4.84 -11.91
N CYS A 242 -14.68 -3.92 -12.03
CA CYS A 242 -13.66 -3.69 -11.00
C CYS A 242 -14.27 -3.36 -9.63
N ALA A 243 -15.35 -2.56 -9.58
CA ALA A 243 -16.03 -2.20 -8.34
C ALA A 243 -16.54 -3.44 -7.59
N GLU A 244 -17.16 -4.36 -8.32
CA GLU A 244 -17.69 -5.61 -7.77
C GLU A 244 -16.57 -6.46 -7.16
N ARG A 245 -15.42 -6.56 -7.84
CA ARG A 245 -14.26 -7.30 -7.33
C ARG A 245 -13.70 -6.66 -6.06
N VAL A 246 -13.56 -5.33 -6.03
CA VAL A 246 -13.12 -4.59 -4.84
C VAL A 246 -14.07 -4.87 -3.68
N VAL A 247 -15.39 -4.73 -3.90
CA VAL A 247 -16.41 -5.03 -2.88
C VAL A 247 -16.30 -6.48 -2.40
N ALA A 248 -16.13 -7.45 -3.29
CA ALA A 248 -15.98 -8.86 -2.91
C ALA A 248 -14.79 -9.09 -1.96
N TYR A 249 -13.64 -8.47 -2.24
CA TYR A 249 -12.46 -8.61 -1.39
C TYR A 249 -12.57 -7.85 -0.07
N PHE A 250 -13.17 -6.66 -0.05
CA PHE A 250 -13.43 -5.92 1.17
C PHE A 250 -14.47 -6.62 2.06
N ALA A 251 -15.57 -7.12 1.48
CA ALA A 251 -16.56 -7.91 2.19
C ALA A 251 -15.91 -9.16 2.81
N LYS A 252 -15.06 -9.87 2.06
CA LYS A 252 -14.32 -11.02 2.59
C LYS A 252 -13.40 -10.65 3.76
N ALA A 253 -12.68 -9.53 3.68
CA ALA A 253 -11.81 -9.04 4.75
C ALA A 253 -12.61 -8.63 6.00
N MET A 254 -13.71 -7.92 5.83
CA MET A 254 -14.60 -7.51 6.92
C MET A 254 -15.30 -8.71 7.56
N ALA A 255 -15.73 -9.70 6.79
CA ALA A 255 -16.23 -10.97 7.33
C ALA A 255 -15.17 -11.67 8.18
N SER A 256 -13.92 -11.73 7.72
CA SER A 256 -12.83 -12.27 8.54
C SER A 256 -12.66 -11.51 9.85
N ARG A 257 -12.76 -10.17 9.83
CA ARG A 257 -12.71 -9.34 11.05
C ARG A 257 -13.86 -9.66 12.01
N VAL A 258 -15.10 -9.72 11.52
CA VAL A 258 -16.29 -10.01 12.36
C VAL A 258 -16.16 -11.36 13.03
N ILE A 259 -15.83 -12.41 12.28
CA ILE A 259 -15.63 -13.76 12.84
C ILE A 259 -14.50 -13.77 13.88
N ASN A 260 -13.37 -13.13 13.58
CA ASN A 260 -12.24 -13.04 14.51
C ASN A 260 -12.56 -12.24 15.78
N SER A 261 -13.50 -11.29 15.70
CA SER A 261 -13.99 -10.53 16.86
C SER A 261 -14.77 -11.43 17.81
N TRP A 262 -15.61 -12.32 17.28
CA TRP A 262 -16.33 -13.32 18.07
C TRP A 262 -15.42 -14.40 18.65
N LEU A 263 -14.42 -14.85 17.89
CA LEU A 263 -13.50 -15.90 18.34
C LEU A 263 -12.41 -15.39 19.29
N GLY A 264 -12.14 -14.08 19.32
CA GLY A 264 -11.02 -13.51 20.06
C GLY A 264 -9.64 -13.87 19.48
N ILE A 265 -9.56 -14.23 18.20
CA ILE A 265 -8.32 -14.66 17.53
C ILE A 265 -7.89 -13.60 16.53
N SER A 266 -6.69 -13.04 16.69
CA SER A 266 -6.16 -11.98 15.80
C SER A 266 -4.92 -12.40 15.00
N SER A 267 -4.33 -13.57 15.26
CA SER A 267 -3.07 -13.99 14.63
C SER A 267 -3.24 -14.35 13.14
N PRO A 268 -2.42 -13.79 12.22
CA PRO A 268 -2.51 -14.09 10.80
C PRO A 268 -1.83 -15.43 10.44
N LEU A 269 -2.49 -16.26 9.64
CA LEU A 269 -1.87 -17.42 8.99
C LEU A 269 -1.26 -17.01 7.65
N VAL A 270 0.07 -17.08 7.50
CA VAL A 270 0.80 -16.62 6.31
C VAL A 270 1.28 -17.76 5.42
N ASN A 271 0.73 -17.87 4.21
CA ASN A 271 1.28 -18.73 3.16
C ASN A 271 2.30 -17.95 2.32
N TYR A 272 3.55 -17.92 2.80
CA TYR A 272 4.63 -17.19 2.14
C TYR A 272 4.86 -17.65 0.69
N LYS A 273 4.78 -18.95 0.41
CA LYS A 273 4.97 -19.49 -0.95
C LYS A 273 3.96 -18.93 -1.96
N SER A 274 2.69 -18.78 -1.56
CA SER A 274 1.65 -18.19 -2.41
C SER A 274 1.90 -16.70 -2.65
N VAL A 275 2.27 -15.96 -1.60
CA VAL A 275 2.59 -14.53 -1.67
C VAL A 275 3.75 -14.30 -2.64
N HIS A 276 4.85 -15.04 -2.49
CA HIS A 276 6.05 -14.93 -3.32
C HIS A 276 5.74 -15.16 -4.80
N ARG A 277 5.00 -16.23 -5.12
CA ARG A 277 4.55 -16.54 -6.50
C ARG A 277 3.63 -15.48 -7.08
N ALA A 278 2.78 -14.84 -6.28
CA ALA A 278 1.91 -13.77 -6.74
C ALA A 278 2.69 -12.46 -6.91
N PHE A 279 3.67 -12.19 -6.03
CA PHE A 279 4.56 -11.03 -6.13
C PHE A 279 5.42 -11.06 -7.40
N GLN A 280 5.91 -12.25 -7.80
CA GLN A 280 6.59 -12.42 -9.09
C GLN A 280 5.69 -12.05 -10.28
N VAL A 281 4.43 -12.49 -10.24
CA VAL A 281 3.44 -12.16 -11.26
C VAL A 281 3.15 -10.66 -11.25
N PHE A 282 2.97 -10.05 -10.08
CA PHE A 282 2.75 -8.61 -9.95
C PHE A 282 3.90 -7.78 -10.52
N ASN A 283 5.15 -8.15 -10.21
CA ASN A 283 6.35 -7.54 -10.82
C ASN A 283 6.44 -7.71 -12.34
N THR A 284 5.72 -8.68 -12.92
CA THR A 284 5.68 -8.91 -14.36
C THR A 284 4.58 -8.11 -15.03
N ILE A 285 3.40 -8.08 -14.42
CA ILE A 285 2.21 -7.49 -15.04
C ILE A 285 2.03 -6.02 -14.69
N SER A 286 2.74 -5.45 -13.71
CA SER A 286 2.55 -4.09 -13.22
C SER A 286 3.88 -3.38 -12.91
N PRO A 287 3.98 -2.04 -13.06
CA PRO A 287 5.24 -1.32 -12.87
C PRO A 287 5.67 -1.11 -11.42
N PHE A 288 4.77 -1.17 -10.43
CA PHE A 288 5.06 -0.70 -9.06
C PHE A 288 6.29 -1.34 -8.41
N ILE A 289 6.44 -2.66 -8.53
CA ILE A 289 7.58 -3.37 -7.95
C ILE A 289 8.88 -3.04 -8.69
N LYS A 290 8.85 -2.94 -10.02
CA LYS A 290 10.02 -2.52 -10.80
C LYS A 290 10.40 -1.07 -10.48
N PHE A 291 9.42 -0.18 -10.39
CA PHE A 291 9.64 1.20 -9.97
C PHE A 291 10.38 1.25 -8.63
N ALA A 292 9.91 0.51 -7.62
CA ALA A 292 10.54 0.46 -6.30
C ALA A 292 12.01 -0.01 -6.38
N HIS A 293 12.25 -1.13 -7.07
CA HIS A 293 13.58 -1.72 -7.19
C HIS A 293 14.56 -0.83 -7.97
N PHE A 294 14.15 -0.32 -9.14
CA PHE A 294 15.07 0.40 -10.03
C PHE A 294 15.40 1.81 -9.52
N THR A 295 14.44 2.51 -8.91
CA THR A 295 14.71 3.82 -8.30
C THR A 295 15.62 3.69 -7.08
N SER A 296 15.40 2.67 -6.23
CA SER A 296 16.27 2.35 -5.08
C SER A 296 17.66 1.92 -5.51
N ASN A 297 17.76 1.01 -6.49
CA ASN A 297 19.04 0.56 -7.03
C ASN A 297 19.86 1.71 -7.60
N GLN A 298 19.23 2.70 -8.23
CA GLN A 298 19.93 3.88 -8.73
C GLN A 298 20.52 4.73 -7.60
N ALA A 299 19.78 4.96 -6.51
CA ALA A 299 20.29 5.68 -5.34
C ALA A 299 21.41 4.89 -4.62
N ILE A 300 21.28 3.57 -4.52
CA ILE A 300 22.32 2.69 -3.97
C ILE A 300 23.58 2.72 -4.84
N LEU A 301 23.42 2.66 -6.17
CA LEU A 301 24.54 2.72 -7.12
C LEU A 301 25.32 4.02 -6.98
N GLU A 302 24.63 5.16 -6.86
CA GLU A 302 25.24 6.46 -6.64
C GLU A 302 25.99 6.52 -5.30
N ALA A 303 25.43 5.92 -4.25
CA ALA A 303 26.09 5.84 -2.94
C ALA A 303 27.33 4.91 -2.93
N PHE A 304 27.34 3.89 -3.78
CA PHE A 304 28.45 2.93 -3.93
C PHE A 304 29.53 3.38 -4.90
N HIS A 305 29.34 4.51 -5.58
CA HIS A 305 30.32 5.04 -6.52
C HIS A 305 31.71 5.20 -5.85
N HIS A 306 32.76 4.71 -6.52
CA HIS A 306 34.13 4.63 -6.00
C HIS A 306 34.38 3.83 -4.71
N HIS A 307 33.43 2.97 -4.29
CA HIS A 307 33.65 2.05 -3.17
C HIS A 307 33.84 0.61 -3.67
N ASP A 308 34.93 -0.01 -3.21
CA ASP A 308 35.36 -1.37 -3.60
C ASP A 308 34.80 -2.47 -2.68
N MET A 309 34.35 -2.11 -1.48
CA MET A 309 33.71 -3.00 -0.51
C MET A 309 32.35 -2.45 -0.13
N VAL A 310 31.29 -3.13 -0.57
CA VAL A 310 29.92 -2.67 -0.36
C VAL A 310 29.11 -3.71 0.39
N HIS A 311 28.25 -3.25 1.29
CA HIS A 311 27.32 -4.10 2.05
C HIS A 311 25.89 -3.64 1.81
N ILE A 312 25.04 -4.53 1.33
CA ILE A 312 23.60 -4.29 1.19
C ILE A 312 22.87 -5.00 2.33
N LEU A 313 22.07 -4.27 3.11
CA LEU A 313 21.13 -4.83 4.06
C LEU A 313 19.70 -4.64 3.53
N ASP A 314 19.05 -5.75 3.17
CA ASP A 314 17.66 -5.77 2.73
C ASP A 314 16.75 -6.21 3.90
N LEU A 315 15.87 -5.31 4.34
CA LEU A 315 15.01 -5.53 5.50
C LEU A 315 13.86 -6.52 5.23
N ASP A 316 13.54 -6.82 3.97
CA ASP A 316 12.61 -7.90 3.60
C ASP A 316 12.89 -8.38 2.17
N ILE A 317 13.89 -9.25 2.01
CA ILE A 317 14.42 -9.62 0.68
C ILE A 317 13.45 -10.42 -0.19
N MET A 318 12.44 -11.03 0.41
CA MET A 318 11.52 -11.96 -0.26
C MET A 318 12.29 -13.00 -1.12
N GLN A 319 12.05 -13.03 -2.44
CA GLN A 319 12.78 -13.87 -3.39
C GLN A 319 13.98 -13.17 -4.07
N GLY A 320 14.34 -11.95 -3.66
CA GLY A 320 15.50 -11.22 -4.17
C GLY A 320 15.39 -10.72 -5.61
N LEU A 321 14.19 -10.34 -6.08
CA LEU A 321 13.97 -9.89 -7.48
C LEU A 321 14.72 -8.60 -7.84
N GLN A 322 15.04 -7.76 -6.85
CA GLN A 322 15.71 -6.48 -7.04
C GLN A 322 17.18 -6.62 -7.46
N TRP A 323 17.87 -7.53 -6.80
CA TRP A 323 19.33 -7.57 -6.74
C TRP A 323 20.04 -8.00 -8.04
N PRO A 324 19.48 -8.88 -8.88
CA PRO A 324 20.12 -9.24 -10.15
C PRO A 324 20.45 -8.06 -11.06
N ALA A 325 19.57 -7.06 -11.14
CA ALA A 325 19.81 -5.86 -11.96
C ALA A 325 20.98 -5.03 -11.42
N LEU A 326 21.06 -4.85 -10.10
CA LEU A 326 22.17 -4.13 -9.46
C LEU A 326 23.49 -4.90 -9.61
N PHE A 327 23.48 -6.23 -9.43
CA PHE A 327 24.69 -7.05 -9.57
C PHE A 327 25.28 -6.96 -10.97
N HIS A 328 24.44 -6.93 -12.01
CA HIS A 328 24.91 -6.70 -13.37
C HIS A 328 25.66 -5.37 -13.49
N ILE A 329 25.06 -4.28 -13.00
CA ILE A 329 25.67 -2.94 -13.09
C ILE A 329 26.99 -2.90 -12.30
N LEU A 330 27.00 -3.44 -11.08
CA LEU A 330 28.20 -3.50 -10.23
C LEU A 330 29.31 -4.34 -10.88
N ALA A 331 28.98 -5.45 -11.54
CA ALA A 331 29.94 -6.31 -12.21
C ALA A 331 30.61 -5.64 -13.43
N THR A 332 29.93 -4.66 -14.05
CA THR A 332 30.38 -3.96 -15.26
C THR A 332 30.81 -2.52 -15.01
N ARG A 333 31.08 -2.14 -13.76
CA ARG A 333 31.62 -0.80 -13.41
C ARG A 333 32.97 -0.57 -14.09
N MET A 334 33.25 0.67 -14.51
CA MET A 334 34.49 1.00 -15.23
C MET A 334 35.73 0.86 -14.33
N GLU A 335 35.58 1.17 -13.05
CA GLU A 335 36.59 1.00 -12.00
C GLU A 335 36.82 -0.47 -11.60
N GLY A 336 36.00 -1.39 -12.10
CA GLY A 336 36.03 -2.81 -11.76
C GLY A 336 34.92 -3.22 -10.77
N PRO A 337 34.65 -4.53 -10.66
CA PRO A 337 33.61 -5.04 -9.78
C PRO A 337 34.01 -4.95 -8.29
N PRO A 338 33.15 -4.43 -7.40
CA PRO A 338 33.42 -4.42 -5.96
C PRO A 338 33.24 -5.82 -5.35
N HIS A 339 33.72 -6.00 -4.12
CA HIS A 339 33.24 -7.06 -3.24
C HIS A 339 31.86 -6.69 -2.68
N VAL A 340 30.87 -7.55 -2.90
CA VAL A 340 29.49 -7.34 -2.47
C VAL A 340 29.14 -8.31 -1.35
N ARG A 341 28.95 -7.77 -0.14
CA ARG A 341 28.31 -8.47 0.96
C ARG A 341 26.83 -8.12 0.95
N MET A 342 25.95 -9.10 1.19
CA MET A 342 24.52 -8.84 1.30
C MET A 342 23.93 -9.58 2.49
N THR A 343 23.28 -8.83 3.37
CA THR A 343 22.45 -9.36 4.45
C THR A 343 21.00 -9.29 4.01
N GLY A 344 20.36 -10.45 3.83
CA GLY A 344 18.93 -10.53 3.51
C GLY A 344 18.14 -10.93 4.75
N MET A 345 17.13 -10.14 5.10
CA MET A 345 16.19 -10.46 6.17
C MET A 345 14.91 -11.08 5.61
N GLY A 346 14.28 -11.97 6.39
CA GLY A 346 13.00 -12.55 6.02
C GLY A 346 12.45 -13.48 7.11
N THR A 347 11.20 -13.91 6.96
CA THR A 347 10.51 -14.72 7.97
C THR A 347 10.58 -16.23 7.69
N SER A 348 10.89 -16.64 6.46
CA SER A 348 10.97 -18.04 6.06
C SER A 348 12.42 -18.45 5.77
N SER A 349 12.98 -19.29 6.64
CA SER A 349 14.34 -19.85 6.48
C SER A 349 14.51 -20.59 5.14
N GLU A 350 13.50 -21.41 4.75
CA GLU A 350 13.53 -22.16 3.48
C GLU A 350 13.66 -21.22 2.27
N ILE A 351 12.81 -20.18 2.20
CA ILE A 351 12.82 -19.22 1.10
C ILE A 351 14.13 -18.43 1.10
N LEU A 352 14.56 -17.93 2.26
CA LEU A 352 15.74 -17.09 2.39
C LEU A 352 17.03 -17.83 1.99
N LEU A 353 17.17 -19.11 2.37
CA LEU A 353 18.29 -19.95 1.96
C LEU A 353 18.28 -20.20 0.44
N GLU A 354 17.12 -20.42 -0.16
CA GLU A 354 16.98 -20.61 -1.60
C GLU A 354 17.33 -19.33 -2.37
N THR A 355 16.85 -18.16 -1.91
CA THR A 355 17.20 -16.85 -2.45
C THR A 355 18.71 -16.60 -2.40
N GLY A 356 19.35 -16.90 -1.25
CA GLY A 356 20.80 -16.79 -1.11
C GLY A 356 21.59 -17.65 -2.09
N LYS A 357 21.14 -18.89 -2.34
CA LYS A 357 21.75 -19.78 -3.35
C LYS A 357 21.59 -19.23 -4.76
N GLN A 358 20.40 -18.74 -5.11
CA GLN A 358 20.13 -18.19 -6.44
C GLN A 358 20.96 -16.94 -6.72
N LEU A 359 21.03 -16.02 -5.76
CA LEU A 359 21.84 -14.79 -5.86
C LEU A 359 23.34 -15.09 -5.91
N SER A 360 23.83 -16.03 -5.08
CA SER A 360 25.22 -16.50 -5.14
C SER A 360 25.58 -17.12 -6.49
N SER A 361 24.70 -17.98 -7.03
CA SER A 361 24.91 -18.60 -8.33
C SER A 361 24.92 -17.57 -9.47
N PHE A 362 24.04 -16.56 -9.38
CA PHE A 362 23.99 -15.46 -10.33
C PHE A 362 25.25 -14.58 -10.27
N ALA A 363 25.67 -14.13 -9.08
CA ALA A 363 26.88 -13.34 -8.89
C ALA A 363 28.13 -14.05 -9.44
N ARG A 364 28.26 -15.36 -9.19
CA ARG A 364 29.34 -16.19 -9.74
C ARG A 364 29.37 -16.21 -11.26
N ARG A 365 28.20 -16.23 -11.94
CA ARG A 365 28.14 -16.15 -13.41
C ARG A 365 28.59 -14.80 -13.96
N LEU A 366 28.48 -13.73 -13.16
CA LEU A 366 28.95 -12.39 -13.51
C LEU A 366 30.43 -12.15 -13.16
N GLY A 367 31.09 -13.10 -12.49
CA GLY A 367 32.43 -12.88 -11.94
C GLY A 367 32.46 -11.90 -10.75
N LEU A 368 31.31 -11.66 -10.11
CA LEU A 368 31.18 -10.74 -8.98
C LEU A 368 31.57 -11.45 -7.67
N SER A 369 32.48 -10.85 -6.92
CA SER A 369 32.87 -11.34 -5.58
C SER A 369 31.72 -11.10 -4.60
N PHE A 370 31.06 -12.16 -4.14
CA PHE A 370 29.79 -12.05 -3.44
C PHE A 370 29.68 -12.96 -2.20
N GLU A 371 29.18 -12.40 -1.10
CA GLU A 371 28.88 -13.09 0.15
C GLU A 371 27.42 -12.83 0.58
N PHE A 372 26.66 -13.88 0.90
CA PHE A 372 25.29 -13.75 1.40
C PHE A 372 25.16 -14.17 2.86
N HIS A 373 24.50 -13.33 3.66
CA HIS A 373 24.24 -13.55 5.08
C HIS A 373 22.73 -13.51 5.39
N PRO A 374 22.07 -14.66 5.62
CA PRO A 374 20.63 -14.70 5.93
C PRO A 374 20.33 -14.42 7.41
N ILE A 375 19.35 -13.55 7.69
CA ILE A 375 18.79 -13.34 9.03
C ILE A 375 17.29 -13.66 9.03
N VAL A 376 16.90 -14.74 9.72
CA VAL A 376 15.50 -15.21 9.78
C VAL A 376 14.77 -14.58 10.97
N ARG A 377 14.55 -13.27 10.94
CA ARG A 377 13.89 -12.49 12.00
C ARG A 377 13.21 -11.25 11.44
N LYS A 378 12.30 -10.65 12.22
CA LYS A 378 11.80 -9.30 11.95
C LYS A 378 12.87 -8.27 12.32
N VAL A 379 12.82 -7.10 11.70
CA VAL A 379 13.85 -6.04 11.88
C VAL A 379 14.02 -5.64 13.35
N GLY A 380 12.92 -5.40 14.07
CA GLY A 380 12.93 -5.00 15.48
C GLY A 380 13.31 -6.10 16.48
N GLU A 381 13.67 -7.29 16.00
CA GLU A 381 14.16 -8.43 16.79
C GLU A 381 15.67 -8.69 16.56
N VAL A 382 16.33 -7.80 15.82
CA VAL A 382 17.72 -7.89 15.41
C VAL A 382 18.53 -6.76 16.02
N ASP A 383 19.72 -7.13 16.51
CA ASP A 383 20.71 -6.19 17.01
C ASP A 383 21.76 -5.91 15.92
N ALA A 384 22.37 -4.72 15.93
CA ALA A 384 23.39 -4.33 14.95
C ALA A 384 24.57 -5.34 14.86
N SER A 385 24.88 -6.01 15.98
CA SER A 385 25.92 -7.05 16.06
C SER A 385 25.64 -8.28 15.19
N MET A 386 24.38 -8.54 14.82
CA MET A 386 24.02 -9.67 13.94
C MET A 386 24.33 -9.37 12.47
N VAL A 387 24.34 -8.09 12.07
CA VAL A 387 24.67 -7.68 10.69
C VAL A 387 26.18 -7.76 10.44
N GLN A 388 26.98 -7.54 11.48
CA GLN A 388 28.46 -7.61 11.46
C GLN A 388 29.06 -6.75 10.34
N VAL A 389 28.69 -5.46 10.30
CA VAL A 389 29.26 -4.49 9.35
C VAL A 389 30.78 -4.45 9.53
N ARG A 390 31.53 -4.70 8.45
CA ARG A 390 33.00 -4.74 8.52
C ARG A 390 33.58 -3.35 8.30
N ARG A 391 34.73 -3.08 8.92
CA ARG A 391 35.45 -1.82 8.72
C ARG A 391 35.83 -1.65 7.25
N GLY A 392 35.47 -0.51 6.67
CA GLY A 392 35.73 -0.19 5.26
C GLY A 392 34.60 -0.61 4.30
N GLU A 393 33.56 -1.28 4.77
CA GLU A 393 32.36 -1.54 3.96
C GLU A 393 31.46 -0.31 3.89
N THR A 394 30.97 0.00 2.70
CA THR A 394 29.92 1.01 2.50
C THR A 394 28.56 0.37 2.61
N LEU A 395 27.81 0.69 3.67
CA LEU A 395 26.52 0.08 3.96
C LEU A 395 25.37 0.83 3.28
N ALA A 396 24.55 0.10 2.51
CA ALA A 396 23.24 0.53 2.06
C ALA A 396 22.14 -0.28 2.76
N VAL A 397 21.11 0.39 3.25
CA VAL A 397 19.89 -0.24 3.78
C VAL A 397 18.76 -0.05 2.78
N HIS A 398 18.01 -1.11 2.50
CA HIS A 398 16.86 -1.07 1.61
C HIS A 398 15.61 -1.62 2.31
N TRP A 399 14.47 -0.95 2.09
CA TRP A 399 13.17 -1.49 2.45
C TRP A 399 12.07 -1.07 1.48
N LEU A 400 11.34 -2.06 0.98
CA LEU A 400 10.05 -1.91 0.31
C LEU A 400 8.93 -2.25 1.30
N GLN A 401 8.22 -1.24 1.79
CA GLN A 401 7.10 -1.43 2.72
C GLN A 401 5.87 -1.99 2.00
N HIS A 402 5.18 -2.91 2.66
CA HIS A 402 3.91 -3.48 2.23
C HIS A 402 3.05 -3.92 3.42
N SER A 403 1.79 -4.29 3.19
CA SER A 403 0.87 -4.79 4.22
C SER A 403 0.63 -6.32 4.15
N LEU A 404 1.49 -7.08 3.46
CA LEU A 404 1.33 -8.52 3.26
C LEU A 404 1.54 -9.34 4.54
N TYR A 405 2.49 -8.90 5.37
CA TYR A 405 2.82 -9.42 6.69
C TYR A 405 3.69 -8.38 7.42
N ASP A 406 3.86 -8.55 8.74
CA ASP A 406 4.68 -7.67 9.56
C ASP A 406 6.18 -8.03 9.46
N ALA A 407 6.93 -7.26 8.66
CA ALA A 407 8.38 -7.42 8.47
C ALA A 407 9.21 -6.75 9.57
N THR A 408 8.72 -5.65 10.16
CA THR A 408 9.52 -4.81 11.07
C THR A 408 9.36 -5.19 12.53
N GLY A 409 8.23 -5.75 12.97
CA GLY A 409 7.98 -5.90 14.41
C GLY A 409 7.79 -4.52 15.06
N PRO A 410 8.27 -4.24 16.29
CA PRO A 410 8.14 -2.90 16.86
C PRO A 410 8.94 -1.87 16.06
N ASP A 411 8.26 -0.91 15.43
CA ASP A 411 8.90 0.01 14.47
C ASP A 411 9.99 0.87 15.12
N TRP A 412 9.82 1.24 16.39
CA TRP A 412 10.84 1.99 17.15
C TRP A 412 12.14 1.21 17.34
N LYS A 413 12.09 -0.12 17.49
CA LYS A 413 13.29 -0.97 17.57
C LYS A 413 13.95 -1.09 16.21
N ALA A 414 13.16 -1.28 15.16
CA ALA A 414 13.67 -1.32 13.80
C ALA A 414 14.35 0.00 13.39
N MET A 415 13.78 1.13 13.78
CA MET A 415 14.39 2.45 13.58
C MET A 415 15.71 2.59 14.34
N ARG A 416 15.72 2.24 15.63
CA ARG A 416 16.94 2.26 16.45
C ARG A 416 18.04 1.37 15.86
N PHE A 417 17.67 0.20 15.35
CA PHE A 417 18.60 -0.69 14.66
C PHE A 417 19.24 -0.03 13.43
N ILE A 418 18.45 0.66 12.60
CA ILE A 418 18.97 1.40 11.43
C ILE A 418 19.89 2.55 11.87
N GLU A 419 19.55 3.25 12.95
CA GLU A 419 20.39 4.30 13.54
C GLU A 419 21.74 3.78 14.01
N GLU A 420 21.75 2.66 14.74
CA GLU A 420 22.97 2.02 15.24
C GLU A 420 23.89 1.55 14.12
N LEU A 421 23.35 1.21 12.94
CA LEU A 421 24.12 0.84 11.76
C LEU A 421 24.75 2.04 11.03
N ALA A 422 24.23 3.24 11.22
CA ALA A 422 24.68 4.48 10.57
C ALA A 422 24.98 4.33 9.05
N PRO A 423 24.04 3.82 8.24
CA PRO A 423 24.30 3.52 6.84
C PRO A 423 24.63 4.75 5.99
N ARG A 424 25.41 4.52 4.93
CA ARG A 424 25.71 5.53 3.92
C ARG A 424 24.46 6.00 3.20
N ILE A 425 23.57 5.06 2.88
CA ILE A 425 22.30 5.32 2.21
C ILE A 425 21.22 4.39 2.76
N ILE A 426 20.02 4.94 2.96
CA ILE A 426 18.79 4.21 3.22
C ILE A 426 17.88 4.49 2.03
N THR A 427 17.37 3.44 1.40
CA THR A 427 16.34 3.56 0.36
C THR A 427 15.05 2.98 0.91
N LEU A 428 14.01 3.81 0.91
CA LEU A 428 12.71 3.48 1.45
C LEU A 428 11.66 3.71 0.36
N VAL A 429 10.92 2.64 0.05
CA VAL A 429 9.74 2.74 -0.82
C VAL A 429 8.50 2.38 -0.01
N GLU A 430 7.56 3.31 0.08
CA GLU A 430 6.33 3.15 0.85
C GLU A 430 5.11 3.10 -0.07
N GLN A 431 4.09 2.35 0.35
CA GLN A 431 2.73 2.51 -0.17
C GLN A 431 2.18 3.85 0.30
N ASP A 432 1.70 4.70 -0.61
CA ASP A 432 1.24 6.05 -0.29
C ASP A 432 -0.19 6.05 0.25
N MET A 433 -0.38 5.42 1.41
CA MET A 433 -1.65 5.37 2.11
C MET A 433 -1.45 5.44 3.63
N SER A 434 -2.41 6.03 4.35
CA SER A 434 -2.40 5.98 5.81
C SER A 434 -2.79 4.59 6.27
N HIS A 435 -1.86 3.88 6.91
CA HIS A 435 -2.12 2.59 7.56
C HIS A 435 -2.57 2.73 9.02
N SER A 436 -2.63 3.95 9.54
CA SER A 436 -2.90 4.26 10.94
C SER A 436 -4.32 4.80 11.16
N GLY A 437 -4.78 4.77 12.42
CA GLY A 437 -6.09 5.31 12.80
C GLY A 437 -7.09 4.23 13.20
N SER A 438 -8.35 4.62 13.30
CA SER A 438 -9.47 3.72 13.60
C SER A 438 -9.71 2.70 12.48
N PHE A 439 -10.59 1.73 12.72
CA PHE A 439 -11.00 0.81 11.65
C PHE A 439 -11.56 1.55 10.43
N LEU A 440 -12.36 2.59 10.65
CA LEU A 440 -13.01 3.34 9.58
C LEU A 440 -11.99 4.18 8.78
N ASP A 441 -11.01 4.80 9.45
CA ASP A 441 -9.92 5.52 8.77
C ASP A 441 -9.15 4.60 7.82
N ARG A 442 -8.82 3.39 8.30
CA ARG A 442 -8.14 2.37 7.51
C ARG A 442 -9.02 1.82 6.39
N PHE A 443 -10.32 1.66 6.64
CA PHE A 443 -11.29 1.23 5.62
C PHE A 443 -11.35 2.23 4.46
N VAL A 444 -11.60 3.50 4.74
CA VAL A 444 -11.70 4.54 3.70
C VAL A 444 -10.38 4.68 2.94
N GLY A 445 -9.26 4.82 3.66
CA GLY A 445 -7.94 4.97 3.06
C GLY A 445 -7.54 3.80 2.17
N SER A 446 -7.76 2.56 2.63
CA SER A 446 -7.49 1.37 1.82
C SER A 446 -8.46 1.20 0.67
N LEU A 447 -9.74 1.56 0.81
CA LEU A 447 -10.72 1.45 -0.26
C LEU A 447 -10.34 2.34 -1.45
N HIS A 448 -9.92 3.58 -1.21
CA HIS A 448 -9.41 4.47 -2.24
C HIS A 448 -8.15 3.91 -2.92
N TYR A 449 -7.17 3.48 -2.11
CA TYR A 449 -5.91 2.94 -2.59
C TYR A 449 -6.12 1.71 -3.48
N TYR A 450 -6.85 0.70 -2.99
CA TYR A 450 -7.07 -0.53 -3.74
C TYR A 450 -8.04 -0.35 -4.91
N SER A 451 -9.02 0.54 -4.84
CA SER A 451 -9.83 0.86 -6.04
C SER A 451 -8.95 1.36 -7.18
N THR A 452 -7.97 2.23 -6.86
CA THR A 452 -6.99 2.72 -7.83
C THR A 452 -6.07 1.60 -8.33
N MET A 453 -5.58 0.71 -7.45
CA MET A 453 -4.74 -0.43 -7.84
C MET A 453 -5.47 -1.41 -8.77
N PHE A 454 -6.73 -1.74 -8.47
CA PHE A 454 -7.55 -2.61 -9.31
C PHE A 454 -7.85 -1.96 -10.68
N ASP A 455 -8.19 -0.65 -10.72
CA ASP A 455 -8.39 0.11 -11.96
C ASP A 455 -7.13 0.07 -12.84
N SER A 456 -5.93 0.18 -12.23
CA SER A 456 -4.67 0.10 -12.97
C SER A 456 -4.49 -1.25 -13.68
N LEU A 457 -4.86 -2.37 -13.05
CA LEU A 457 -4.76 -3.69 -13.67
C LEU A 457 -5.85 -3.90 -14.72
N GLU A 458 -7.07 -3.41 -14.48
CA GLU A 458 -8.19 -3.55 -15.42
C GLU A 458 -7.94 -2.86 -16.75
N SER A 459 -7.19 -1.76 -16.76
CA SER A 459 -6.96 -0.95 -17.95
C SER A 459 -6.31 -1.69 -19.13
N TYR A 460 -5.63 -2.82 -18.89
CA TYR A 460 -5.05 -3.66 -19.95
C TYR A 460 -5.16 -5.18 -19.71
N LEU A 461 -5.68 -5.63 -18.55
CA LEU A 461 -5.88 -7.05 -18.27
C LEU A 461 -7.38 -7.41 -18.25
N PRO A 462 -7.80 -8.35 -19.13
CA PRO A 462 -9.15 -8.90 -19.10
C PRO A 462 -9.55 -9.45 -17.73
N SER A 463 -10.85 -9.44 -17.45
CA SER A 463 -11.41 -9.86 -16.16
C SER A 463 -11.17 -11.35 -15.85
N ASP A 464 -11.07 -12.19 -16.87
CA ASP A 464 -10.82 -13.63 -16.80
C ASP A 464 -9.32 -14.00 -16.75
N ASN A 465 -8.42 -13.00 -16.78
CA ASN A 465 -6.99 -13.24 -16.76
C ASN A 465 -6.55 -13.89 -15.42
N PRO A 466 -5.94 -15.09 -15.44
CA PRO A 466 -5.59 -15.81 -14.22
C PRO A 466 -4.47 -15.13 -13.43
N ASN A 467 -3.58 -14.38 -14.10
CA ASN A 467 -2.52 -13.62 -13.44
C ASN A 467 -3.10 -12.41 -12.69
N ARG A 468 -4.09 -11.72 -13.27
CA ARG A 468 -4.85 -10.66 -12.60
C ARG A 468 -5.49 -11.20 -11.32
N HIS A 469 -6.28 -12.27 -11.43
CA HIS A 469 -6.95 -12.87 -10.27
C HIS A 469 -5.95 -13.34 -9.19
N LYS A 470 -4.82 -13.91 -9.59
CA LYS A 470 -3.77 -14.34 -8.66
C LYS A 470 -3.20 -13.16 -7.87
N VAL A 471 -2.94 -12.01 -8.51
CA VAL A 471 -2.46 -10.81 -7.84
C VAL A 471 -3.52 -10.24 -6.90
N GLU A 472 -4.75 -10.06 -7.39
CA GLU A 472 -5.85 -9.53 -6.58
C GLU A 472 -6.13 -10.38 -5.34
N HIS A 473 -6.16 -11.71 -5.48
CA HIS A 473 -6.45 -12.60 -4.37
C HIS A 473 -5.28 -12.83 -3.42
N CYS A 474 -4.07 -13.05 -3.94
CA CYS A 474 -2.93 -13.42 -3.10
C CYS A 474 -2.17 -12.22 -2.53
N LEU A 475 -2.28 -11.03 -3.15
CA LEU A 475 -1.63 -9.81 -2.68
C LEU A 475 -2.68 -8.79 -2.18
N PHE A 476 -3.50 -8.23 -3.07
CA PHE A 476 -4.37 -7.10 -2.69
C PHE A 476 -5.35 -7.45 -1.58
N TYR A 477 -6.10 -8.56 -1.74
CA TYR A 477 -6.96 -9.07 -0.67
C TYR A 477 -6.20 -9.34 0.62
N ARG A 478 -4.98 -9.87 0.53
CA ARG A 478 -4.18 -10.16 1.72
C ARG A 478 -3.85 -8.88 2.49
N GLU A 479 -3.42 -7.84 1.77
CA GLU A 479 -3.13 -6.54 2.36
C GLU A 479 -4.39 -5.89 2.92
N ILE A 480 -5.49 -5.84 2.16
CA ILE A 480 -6.81 -5.36 2.62
C ILE A 480 -7.21 -6.09 3.90
N ASN A 481 -7.13 -7.41 3.92
CA ASN A 481 -7.48 -8.23 5.07
C ASN A 481 -6.61 -7.93 6.30
N ASN A 482 -5.33 -7.68 6.12
CA ASN A 482 -4.45 -7.31 7.22
C ASN A 482 -4.76 -5.89 7.73
N ILE A 483 -4.94 -4.93 6.83
CA ILE A 483 -5.29 -3.54 7.16
C ILE A 483 -6.61 -3.47 7.95
N LEU A 484 -7.63 -4.21 7.52
CA LEU A 484 -8.95 -4.19 8.14
C LEU A 484 -9.08 -5.11 9.37
N ALA A 485 -8.10 -5.98 9.63
CA ALA A 485 -8.12 -6.85 10.80
C ALA A 485 -8.06 -6.09 12.13
N ILE A 486 -8.37 -6.80 13.22
CA ILE A 486 -8.16 -6.32 14.59
C ILE A 486 -6.65 -6.09 14.80
N GLY A 487 -6.26 -4.89 15.23
CA GLY A 487 -4.85 -4.49 15.34
C GLY A 487 -4.11 -4.38 13.99
N GLY A 488 -4.82 -4.26 12.86
CA GLY A 488 -4.23 -4.10 11.53
C GLY A 488 -3.41 -2.81 11.36
N PRO A 489 -2.44 -2.78 10.42
CA PRO A 489 -2.09 -3.86 9.48
C PRO A 489 -1.22 -4.96 10.08
N ALA A 490 -0.51 -4.69 11.17
CA ALA A 490 0.49 -5.61 11.74
C ALA A 490 -0.12 -6.81 12.47
N ARG A 491 -1.28 -6.61 13.11
CA ARG A 491 -2.00 -7.62 13.91
C ARG A 491 -1.19 -8.20 15.07
N SER A 492 -0.19 -7.45 15.52
CA SER A 492 0.72 -7.83 16.62
C SER A 492 0.38 -7.14 17.94
N GLY A 493 -0.38 -6.04 17.91
CA GLY A 493 -0.59 -5.17 19.08
C GLY A 493 0.58 -4.19 19.32
N GLU A 494 1.61 -4.24 18.50
CA GLU A 494 2.74 -3.31 18.55
C GLU A 494 2.37 -1.96 17.93
N ASP A 495 2.90 -0.89 18.50
CA ASP A 495 2.78 0.45 17.92
C ASP A 495 3.56 0.53 16.61
N LYS A 496 2.87 1.06 15.60
CA LYS A 496 3.40 1.28 14.25
C LYS A 496 3.51 2.76 13.96
N PHE A 497 4.54 3.15 13.22
CA PHE A 497 4.64 4.50 12.71
C PHE A 497 3.54 4.77 11.70
N ARG A 498 3.06 6.02 11.68
CA ARG A 498 2.05 6.44 10.70
C ARG A 498 2.65 6.49 9.30
N GLN A 499 3.89 6.96 9.20
CA GLN A 499 4.63 7.09 7.96
C GLN A 499 6.12 7.12 8.26
N TRP A 500 6.89 6.21 7.68
CA TRP A 500 8.30 6.02 8.02
C TRP A 500 9.18 7.16 7.52
N ARG A 501 8.89 7.75 6.35
CA ARG A 501 9.65 8.93 5.88
C ARG A 501 9.57 10.11 6.84
N SER A 502 8.41 10.32 7.46
CA SER A 502 8.20 11.41 8.41
C SER A 502 9.00 11.18 9.69
N GLU A 503 9.09 9.93 10.15
CA GLU A 503 9.89 9.55 11.33
C GLU A 503 11.40 9.62 11.06
N LEU A 504 11.84 9.29 9.83
CA LEU A 504 13.23 9.53 9.41
C LEU A 504 13.54 11.02 9.41
N GLY A 505 12.68 11.85 8.81
CA GLY A 505 12.88 13.30 8.74
C GLY A 505 12.74 14.04 10.07
N ALA A 506 12.10 13.44 11.07
CA ALA A 506 12.00 14.00 12.41
C ALA A 506 13.27 13.79 13.26
N ARG A 507 14.18 12.90 12.84
CA ARG A 507 15.42 12.56 13.55
C ARG A 507 16.58 13.38 13.00
N SER A 508 17.39 13.94 13.89
CA SER A 508 18.54 14.78 13.54
C SER A 508 19.67 14.03 12.83
N GLU A 509 19.69 12.71 12.97
CA GLU A 509 20.70 11.79 12.49
C GLU A 509 20.54 11.47 11.01
N PHE A 510 19.32 11.61 10.48
CA PHE A 510 19.02 11.31 9.08
C PHE A 510 18.76 12.60 8.29
N MET A 511 19.29 12.63 7.09
CA MET A 511 19.03 13.71 6.13
C MET A 511 18.47 13.11 4.84
N GLN A 512 17.39 13.70 4.33
CA GLN A 512 16.84 13.27 3.07
C GLN A 512 17.80 13.60 1.92
N VAL A 513 18.10 12.60 1.11
CA VAL A 513 18.84 12.75 -0.14
C VAL A 513 17.82 12.82 -1.27
N GLY A 514 17.87 13.89 -2.06
CA GLY A 514 16.98 14.03 -3.21
C GLY A 514 17.21 12.91 -4.22
N MET A 515 16.14 12.19 -4.58
CA MET A 515 16.19 11.20 -5.66
C MET A 515 16.71 11.85 -6.95
N SER A 516 17.70 11.24 -7.60
CA SER A 516 18.43 11.87 -8.70
C SER A 516 17.63 11.92 -10.00
N GLY A 517 18.12 12.71 -10.97
CA GLY A 517 17.59 12.68 -12.34
C GLY A 517 17.71 11.31 -13.00
N ASN A 518 18.73 10.53 -12.64
CA ASN A 518 18.88 9.15 -13.12
C ASN A 518 17.80 8.25 -12.52
N SER A 519 17.46 8.41 -11.23
CA SER A 519 16.37 7.65 -10.61
C SER A 519 15.04 7.94 -11.30
N MET A 520 14.78 9.20 -11.66
CA MET A 520 13.60 9.60 -12.43
C MET A 520 13.61 9.01 -13.84
N ALA A 521 14.77 9.04 -14.53
CA ALA A 521 14.91 8.45 -15.85
C ALA A 521 14.66 6.93 -15.82
N GLN A 522 15.16 6.21 -14.82
CA GLN A 522 14.88 4.78 -14.62
C GLN A 522 13.38 4.54 -14.41
N ALA A 523 12.73 5.33 -13.54
CA ALA A 523 11.29 5.22 -13.34
C ALA A 523 10.51 5.41 -14.66
N GLN A 524 10.89 6.41 -15.46
CA GLN A 524 10.26 6.68 -16.75
C GLN A 524 10.46 5.53 -17.74
N LEU A 525 11.67 4.96 -17.82
CA LEU A 525 11.95 3.79 -18.65
C LEU A 525 11.09 2.60 -18.24
N ILE A 526 10.92 2.37 -16.93
CA ILE A 526 10.06 1.30 -16.44
C ILE A 526 8.63 1.47 -16.92
N LEU A 527 8.06 2.67 -16.82
CA LEU A 527 6.69 2.93 -17.29
C LEU A 527 6.53 2.72 -18.79
N ASN A 528 7.54 3.06 -19.59
CA ASN A 528 7.52 2.87 -21.03
C ASN A 528 7.49 1.38 -21.45
N MET A 529 7.79 0.44 -20.53
CA MET A 529 7.69 -1.00 -20.81
C MET A 529 6.28 -1.57 -20.64
N PHE A 530 5.32 -0.80 -20.12
CA PHE A 530 3.95 -1.27 -19.90
C PHE A 530 2.96 -0.66 -20.92
N PRO A 531 1.90 -1.39 -21.31
CA PRO A 531 0.86 -0.90 -22.23
C PRO A 531 0.23 0.44 -21.79
N PRO A 532 -0.43 1.15 -22.72
CA PRO A 532 -0.29 2.59 -22.93
C PRO A 532 -0.69 3.47 -21.74
N THR A 533 0.33 3.93 -21.00
CA THR A 533 0.75 5.34 -20.73
C THR A 533 -0.26 6.43 -20.31
N HIS A 534 -1.57 6.21 -20.26
CA HIS A 534 -2.55 7.28 -19.96
C HIS A 534 -3.05 7.29 -18.51
N GLY A 535 -2.71 6.27 -17.73
CA GLY A 535 -3.04 6.23 -16.30
C GLY A 535 -1.82 6.39 -15.40
N TYR A 536 -0.69 5.73 -15.67
CA TYR A 536 0.48 5.86 -14.80
C TYR A 536 1.07 7.27 -14.84
N SER A 537 1.38 7.82 -13.67
CA SER A 537 1.98 9.14 -13.50
C SER A 537 3.24 9.06 -12.64
N LEU A 538 4.25 9.87 -12.97
CA LEU A 538 5.43 10.07 -12.14
C LEU A 538 5.49 11.53 -11.70
N VAL A 539 5.64 11.74 -10.40
CA VAL A 539 5.80 13.08 -9.83
C VAL A 539 7.08 13.10 -8.99
N GLN A 540 8.03 13.94 -9.39
CA GLN A 540 9.20 14.25 -8.59
C GLN A 540 8.96 15.55 -7.84
N GLY A 541 9.16 15.53 -6.54
CA GLY A 541 8.99 16.67 -5.64
C GLY A 541 9.62 16.33 -4.31
N ASP A 542 9.82 17.29 -3.40
CA ASP A 542 10.24 17.07 -1.99
C ASP A 542 11.35 16.02 -1.77
N GLY A 543 12.31 15.91 -2.69
CA GLY A 543 13.37 14.91 -2.65
C GLY A 543 12.93 13.46 -2.90
N THR A 544 11.68 13.20 -3.27
CA THR A 544 11.10 11.88 -3.56
C THR A 544 10.69 11.72 -5.02
N ILE A 545 10.43 10.48 -5.43
CA ILE A 545 9.72 10.16 -6.68
C ILE A 545 8.45 9.39 -6.31
N ARG A 546 7.31 9.82 -6.83
CA ARG A 546 6.00 9.18 -6.63
C ARG A 546 5.53 8.54 -7.92
N LEU A 547 5.14 7.28 -7.84
CA LEU A 547 4.42 6.58 -8.89
C LEU A 547 2.94 6.51 -8.52
N GLY A 548 2.09 7.00 -9.41
CA GLY A 548 0.64 7.02 -9.25
C GLY A 548 -0.11 6.47 -10.46
N TRP A 549 -1.43 6.47 -10.34
CA TRP A 549 -2.38 6.13 -11.39
C TRP A 549 -3.53 7.14 -11.41
N LYS A 550 -3.77 7.78 -12.56
CA LYS A 550 -4.74 8.87 -12.77
C LYS A 550 -4.69 9.92 -11.65
N ASP A 551 -3.49 10.47 -11.43
CA ASP A 551 -3.15 11.46 -10.39
C ASP A 551 -3.25 11.01 -8.92
N THR A 552 -3.65 9.76 -8.66
CA THR A 552 -3.58 9.17 -7.32
C THR A 552 -2.20 8.56 -7.10
N SER A 553 -1.44 9.11 -6.15
CA SER A 553 -0.14 8.55 -5.73
C SER A 553 -0.34 7.19 -5.05
N LEU A 554 0.54 6.22 -5.35
CA LEU A 554 0.44 4.85 -4.85
C LEU A 554 1.75 4.35 -4.24
N TYR A 555 2.89 4.65 -4.85
CA TYR A 555 4.21 4.28 -4.33
C TYR A 555 5.09 5.52 -4.26
N VAL A 556 5.83 5.69 -3.17
CA VAL A 556 6.79 6.80 -3.02
C VAL A 556 8.16 6.24 -2.69
N ALA A 557 9.13 6.54 -3.54
CA ALA A 557 10.53 6.22 -3.32
C ALA A 557 11.25 7.43 -2.72
N SER A 558 12.01 7.19 -1.66
CA SER A 558 12.82 8.18 -0.96
C SER A 558 14.19 7.61 -0.60
N ALA A 559 15.18 8.50 -0.49
CA ALA A 559 16.53 8.15 -0.07
C ALA A 559 16.97 9.03 1.10
N TRP A 560 17.76 8.47 2.01
CA TRP A 560 18.20 9.13 3.24
C TRP A 560 19.65 8.76 3.54
N THR A 561 20.40 9.64 4.18
CA THR A 561 21.78 9.38 4.61
C THR A 561 21.96 9.75 6.07
N CYS A 562 22.88 9.07 6.77
CA CYS A 562 23.25 9.44 8.12
C CYS A 562 24.23 10.62 8.11
N SER A 563 24.00 11.61 8.98
CA SER A 563 24.88 12.78 9.13
C SER A 563 26.32 12.44 9.54
N HIS A 564 26.51 11.26 10.15
CA HIS A 564 27.81 10.73 10.56
C HIS A 564 28.25 9.50 9.75
N ALA A 565 27.71 9.30 8.54
CA ALA A 565 28.12 8.19 7.68
C ALA A 565 29.64 8.26 7.43
N SER A 566 30.38 7.28 7.97
CA SER A 566 31.84 7.16 7.89
C SER A 566 32.31 6.65 6.54
#